data_AF-A0A0H3F8Q6-F1
#
_entry.id   AF-A0A0H3F8Q6-F1
#
_cell.length_a   1.000
_cell.length_b   1.000
_cell.length_c   1.000
_cell.angle_alpha   90.00
_cell.angle_beta   90.00
_cell.angle_gamma   90.00
#
_symmetry.space_group_name_H-M   'P 1'
#
loop_
_entity.id
_entity.type
_entity.pdbx_description
1 polymer ?
#
loop_
_entity_poly.entity_id
_entity_poly.type
_entity_poly.pdbx_seq_one_letter_code
_entity_poly.pdbx_strand_id
1 'polypeptide(L)'
;MRQHTIQLLPLTVAGIEAVNANSDISFGRHTHDQFGIGLMDSGGQKSLYTGVAYLLFMAWQTLRDKTLLSADCPGLALSHRALIQQAVVANLLNPKLSLFFLAFLPQFIAARDVHPTQSMLILSAIFAAMTFAVFSLYGIFASAVSHSVLGNHRVMTGIRWGVALAFTAVGIRLAMTVQ
;
A
#
# COMPACT_ATOMS: atom_id res chain seq x y z
N MET A 1 22.94 -1.86 -27.33
CA MET A 1 21.72 -2.23 -28.07
C MET A 1 21.41 -3.69 -27.75
N ARG A 2 20.46 -3.97 -26.84
CA ARG A 2 20.10 -5.34 -26.44
C ARG A 2 18.94 -5.81 -27.31
N GLN A 3 19.09 -6.97 -27.96
CA GLN A 3 18.14 -7.50 -28.92
C GLN A 3 16.95 -8.16 -28.19
N HIS A 4 15.75 -7.66 -28.45
CA HIS A 4 14.51 -8.32 -28.06
C HIS A 4 14.35 -9.58 -28.91
N THR A 5 14.63 -10.75 -28.32
CA THR A 5 14.49 -12.04 -29.02
C THR A 5 13.15 -12.65 -28.65
N ILE A 6 12.24 -12.67 -29.62
CA ILE A 6 10.96 -13.38 -29.52
C ILE A 6 11.20 -14.78 -30.07
N GLN A 7 11.07 -15.80 -29.23
CA GLN A 7 11.25 -17.19 -29.63
C GLN A 7 9.89 -17.90 -29.68
N LEU A 8 9.52 -18.41 -30.85
CA LEU A 8 8.31 -19.21 -31.05
C LEU A 8 8.59 -20.66 -30.63
N LEU A 9 7.84 -21.16 -29.66
CA LEU A 9 7.91 -22.55 -29.21
C LEU A 9 6.99 -23.40 -30.10
N PRO A 10 7.49 -24.51 -30.68
CA PRO A 10 6.67 -25.38 -31.49
C PRO A 10 5.69 -26.14 -30.58
N LEU A 11 4.42 -25.72 -30.56
CA LEU A 11 3.33 -26.49 -29.96
C LEU A 11 2.55 -27.21 -31.06
N THR A 12 2.21 -28.47 -30.77
CA THR A 12 1.52 -29.39 -31.69
C THR A 12 0.01 -29.12 -31.81
N VAL A 13 -0.49 -28.00 -31.27
CA VAL A 13 -1.92 -27.65 -31.27
C VAL A 13 -2.17 -26.57 -32.32
N ALA A 14 -2.93 -26.91 -33.35
CA ALA A 14 -3.25 -26.01 -34.46
C ALA A 14 -3.93 -24.72 -33.95
N GLY A 15 -3.29 -23.57 -34.21
CA GLY A 15 -3.81 -22.24 -33.84
C GLY A 15 -3.30 -21.66 -32.52
N ILE A 16 -2.42 -22.36 -31.78
CA ILE A 16 -1.82 -21.84 -30.55
C ILE A 16 -0.31 -21.66 -30.76
N GLU A 17 0.12 -20.41 -30.97
CA GLU A 17 1.53 -20.04 -30.98
C GLU A 17 1.97 -19.68 -29.56
N ALA A 18 2.82 -20.51 -28.95
CA ALA A 18 3.49 -20.13 -27.71
C ALA A 18 4.66 -19.20 -28.03
N VAL A 19 4.52 -17.93 -27.66
CA VAL A 19 5.55 -16.91 -27.80
C VAL A 19 6.27 -16.76 -26.45
N ASN A 20 7.57 -17.05 -26.40
CA ASN A 20 8.40 -16.67 -25.26
C ASN A 20 8.88 -15.22 -25.48
N ALA A 21 8.32 -14.29 -24.70
CA ALA A 21 8.70 -12.88 -24.70
C ALA A 21 9.45 -12.55 -23.41
N ASN A 22 10.78 -12.38 -23.53
CA ASN A 22 11.61 -11.89 -22.43
C ASN A 22 11.43 -10.36 -22.30
N SER A 23 10.38 -9.93 -21.61
CA SER A 23 10.10 -8.50 -21.38
C SER A 23 10.48 -8.09 -19.95
N ASP A 24 11.43 -7.16 -19.83
CA ASP A 24 11.80 -6.45 -18.59
C ASP A 24 10.69 -5.53 -18.04
N ILE A 25 9.44 -5.69 -18.50
CA ILE A 25 8.30 -4.82 -18.20
C ILE A 25 7.49 -5.46 -17.07
N SER A 26 7.27 -4.72 -15.99
CA SER A 26 6.49 -5.19 -14.85
C SER A 26 5.01 -5.21 -15.23
N PHE A 27 4.41 -6.39 -15.38
CA PHE A 27 2.96 -6.53 -15.51
C PHE A 27 2.33 -6.80 -14.14
N GLY A 28 1.25 -6.07 -13.83
CA GLY A 28 0.48 -6.30 -12.62
C GLY A 28 -0.21 -7.67 -12.66
N ARG A 29 -0.37 -8.31 -11.50
CA ARG A 29 -0.95 -9.66 -11.29
C ARG A 29 -2.31 -9.88 -11.99
N HIS A 30 -3.03 -8.81 -12.33
CA HIS A 30 -4.37 -8.86 -12.91
C HIS A 30 -4.44 -9.06 -14.42
N THR A 31 -3.34 -8.91 -15.18
CA THR A 31 -3.36 -9.20 -16.63
C THR A 31 -3.21 -10.70 -16.90
N HIS A 32 -2.68 -11.45 -15.94
CA HIS A 32 -2.44 -12.89 -16.05
C HIS A 32 -3.73 -13.73 -15.95
N ASP A 33 -4.69 -13.30 -15.12
CA ASP A 33 -5.93 -14.03 -14.89
C ASP A 33 -6.99 -13.82 -16.00
N GLN A 34 -6.89 -12.73 -16.77
CA GLN A 34 -7.90 -12.37 -17.77
C GLN A 34 -7.60 -12.93 -19.17
N PHE A 35 -6.33 -13.24 -19.47
CA PHE A 35 -5.89 -13.71 -20.79
C PHE A 35 -5.29 -15.12 -20.78
N GLY A 36 -5.16 -15.77 -19.62
CA GLY A 36 -4.93 -17.21 -19.48
C GLY A 36 -3.61 -17.77 -20.06
N ILE A 37 -2.74 -16.94 -20.64
CA ILE A 37 -1.52 -17.42 -21.31
C ILE A 37 -0.43 -16.34 -21.18
N GLY A 38 0.39 -16.44 -20.15
CA GLY A 38 1.51 -15.51 -19.95
C GLY A 38 2.42 -15.95 -18.83
N LEU A 39 3.11 -17.08 -19.01
CA LEU A 39 4.10 -17.60 -18.05
C LEU A 39 5.17 -16.54 -17.76
N MET A 40 4.96 -15.74 -16.71
CA MET A 40 5.91 -14.74 -16.21
C MET A 40 6.99 -15.45 -15.40
N ASP A 41 7.97 -16.00 -16.09
CA ASP A 41 9.07 -16.77 -15.47
C ASP A 41 10.09 -15.87 -14.74
N SER A 42 10.13 -14.56 -15.03
CA SER A 42 11.28 -13.73 -14.62
C SER A 42 11.00 -12.24 -14.32
N GLY A 43 9.79 -11.73 -14.58
CA GLY A 43 9.47 -10.30 -14.39
C GLY A 43 9.19 -9.87 -12.94
N GLY A 44 8.58 -10.75 -12.14
CA GLY A 44 8.16 -10.42 -10.77
C GLY A 44 9.33 -10.29 -9.79
N GLN A 45 10.40 -11.05 -10.00
CA GLN A 45 11.54 -11.11 -9.08
C GLN A 45 12.23 -9.75 -8.91
N LYS A 46 12.37 -8.96 -9.98
CA LYS A 46 13.02 -7.63 -9.94
C LYS A 46 12.30 -6.67 -8.99
N SER A 47 10.96 -6.62 -9.06
CA SER A 47 10.15 -5.77 -8.18
C SER A 47 10.24 -6.22 -6.72
N LEU A 48 10.30 -7.54 -6.48
CA LEU A 48 10.43 -8.10 -5.15
C LEU A 48 11.78 -7.76 -4.51
N TYR A 49 12.90 -7.87 -5.25
CA TYR A 49 14.22 -7.46 -4.74
C TYR A 49 14.28 -5.97 -4.43
N THR A 50 13.70 -5.11 -5.27
CA THR A 50 13.58 -3.67 -4.98
C THR A 50 12.74 -3.42 -3.72
N GLY A 51 11.64 -4.17 -3.54
CA GLY A 51 10.81 -4.11 -2.34
C GLY A 51 11.56 -4.52 -1.07
N VAL A 52 12.33 -5.61 -1.12
CA VAL A 52 13.19 -6.06 0.00
C VAL A 52 14.22 -4.99 0.35
N ALA A 53 14.95 -4.48 -0.65
CA ALA A 53 15.97 -3.45 -0.44
C ALA A 53 15.36 -2.17 0.18
N TYR A 54 14.18 -1.76 -0.30
CA TYR A 54 13.46 -0.60 0.24
C TYR A 54 13.02 -0.81 1.70
N LEU A 55 12.50 -1.99 2.05
CA LEU A 55 12.09 -2.29 3.43
C LEU A 55 13.27 -2.30 4.39
N LEU A 56 14.41 -2.88 3.98
CA LEU A 56 15.65 -2.85 4.77
C LEU A 56 16.20 -1.43 4.90
N PHE A 57 16.12 -0.63 3.83
CA PHE A 57 16.48 0.78 3.85
C PHE A 57 15.60 1.57 4.84
N MET A 58 14.27 1.35 4.83
CA MET A 58 13.34 1.98 5.77
C MET A 58 13.60 1.57 7.22
N ALA A 59 13.92 0.29 7.47
CA ALA A 59 14.33 -0.18 8.79
C ALA A 59 15.59 0.54 9.29
N TRP A 60 16.62 0.62 8.43
CA TRP A 60 17.86 1.34 8.73
C TRP A 60 17.63 2.83 8.98
N GLN A 61 16.84 3.48 8.13
CA GLN A 61 16.53 4.91 8.25
C GLN A 61 15.78 5.20 9.56
N THR A 62 14.83 4.34 9.95
CA THR A 62 14.11 4.45 11.23
C THR A 62 15.04 4.39 12.45
N LEU A 63 16.09 3.55 12.40
CA LEU A 63 17.10 3.43 13.46
C LEU A 63 18.10 4.59 13.48
N ARG A 64 18.42 5.17 12.31
CA ARG A 64 19.37 6.27 12.18
C ARG A 64 18.75 7.62 12.51
N ASP A 65 17.56 7.91 11.99
CA ASP A 65 16.92 9.20 12.17
C ASP A 65 16.17 9.25 13.49
N LYS A 66 16.75 9.98 14.45
CA LYS A 66 16.14 10.23 15.76
C LYS A 66 14.99 11.24 15.68
N THR A 67 14.90 12.00 14.58
CA THR A 67 13.92 13.07 14.35
C THR A 67 12.58 12.60 13.78
N LEU A 68 12.53 11.45 13.08
CA LEU A 68 11.30 10.97 12.43
C LEU A 68 10.14 10.70 13.41
N LEU A 69 10.47 10.42 14.68
CA LEU A 69 9.49 10.19 15.76
C LEU A 69 9.63 11.21 16.89
N SER A 70 10.48 12.22 16.74
CA SER A 70 10.52 13.32 17.71
C SER A 70 9.35 14.26 17.42
N ALA A 71 8.57 14.58 18.46
CA ALA A 71 7.55 15.63 18.38
C ALA A 71 8.13 17.02 18.04
N ASP A 72 9.45 17.15 18.13
CA ASP A 72 10.22 18.34 17.78
C ASP A 72 10.49 18.38 16.27
N CYS A 73 9.43 18.26 15.47
CA CYS A 73 9.45 18.86 14.14
C CYS A 73 9.35 20.37 14.37
N PRO A 74 10.28 21.20 13.87
CA PRO A 74 10.05 22.64 13.75
C PRO A 74 9.00 22.84 12.66
N GLY A 75 7.76 22.49 12.98
CA GLY A 75 6.62 22.67 12.12
C GLY A 75 6.31 24.14 12.10
N LEU A 76 6.33 24.75 10.91
CA LEU A 76 5.48 25.90 10.61
C LEU A 76 4.16 25.67 11.35
N ALA A 77 3.81 26.56 12.29
CA ALA A 77 2.59 26.49 13.07
C ALA A 77 1.39 26.59 12.14
N LEU A 78 1.07 25.48 11.47
CA LEU A 78 -0.04 25.36 10.55
C LEU A 78 -1.29 25.55 11.40
N SER A 79 -2.12 26.51 10.99
CA SER A 79 -3.47 26.64 11.52
C SER A 79 -4.16 25.27 11.49
N HIS A 80 -4.93 24.95 12.53
CA HIS A 80 -5.76 23.74 12.58
C HIS A 80 -6.53 23.51 11.28
N ARG A 81 -7.00 24.60 10.65
CA ARG A 81 -7.70 24.55 9.36
C ARG A 81 -6.81 24.08 8.22
N ALA A 82 -5.57 24.57 8.14
CA ALA A 82 -4.62 24.17 7.11
C ALA A 82 -4.22 22.69 7.26
N LEU A 83 -4.06 22.22 8.50
CA LEU A 83 -3.78 20.82 8.81
C LEU A 83 -4.94 19.91 8.37
N ILE A 84 -6.19 20.28 8.71
CA ILE A 84 -7.38 19.54 8.28
C ILE A 84 -7.50 19.53 6.75
N GLN A 85 -7.29 20.67 6.09
CA GLN A 85 -7.32 20.74 4.63
C GLN A 85 -6.25 19.86 3.99
N GLN A 86 -5.03 19.89 4.49
CA GLN A 86 -3.96 19.02 4.01
C GLN A 86 -4.31 17.54 4.20
N ALA A 87 -4.87 17.16 5.35
CA ALA A 87 -5.28 15.79 5.61
C ALA A 87 -6.42 15.33 4.68
N VAL A 88 -7.42 16.19 4.46
CA VAL A 88 -8.54 15.92 3.53
C VAL A 88 -8.03 15.78 2.10
N VAL A 89 -7.19 16.71 1.64
CA VAL A 89 -6.60 16.67 0.30
C VAL A 89 -5.72 15.43 0.14
N ALA A 90 -4.87 15.11 1.10
CA ALA A 90 -4.02 13.91 1.05
C ALA A 90 -4.84 12.61 1.00
N ASN A 91 -5.98 12.58 1.70
CA ASN A 91 -6.88 11.43 1.69
C ASN A 91 -7.63 11.32 0.34
N LEU A 92 -8.13 12.43 -0.21
CA LEU A 92 -8.82 12.48 -1.51
C LEU A 92 -7.88 12.18 -2.68
N LEU A 93 -6.62 12.61 -2.60
CA LEU A 93 -5.60 12.32 -3.62
C LEU A 93 -5.03 10.90 -3.52
N ASN A 94 -5.45 10.09 -2.54
CA ASN A 94 -5.01 8.71 -2.41
C ASN A 94 -5.86 7.80 -3.32
N PRO A 95 -5.39 7.43 -4.53
CA PRO A 95 -6.19 6.66 -5.47
C PRO A 95 -6.52 5.27 -4.93
N LYS A 96 -5.75 4.74 -3.97
CA LYS A 96 -5.98 3.42 -3.37
C LYS A 96 -7.30 3.38 -2.62
N LEU A 97 -7.64 4.43 -1.88
CA LEU A 97 -8.89 4.50 -1.14
C LEU A 97 -10.08 4.58 -2.12
N SER A 98 -9.98 5.44 -3.13
CA SER A 98 -11.02 5.61 -4.14
C SER A 98 -11.25 4.33 -4.94
N LEU A 99 -10.19 3.65 -5.36
CA LEU A 99 -10.27 2.36 -6.07
C LEU A 99 -10.85 1.25 -5.19
N PHE A 100 -10.53 1.25 -3.89
CA PHE A 100 -11.15 0.32 -2.94
C PHE A 100 -12.66 0.50 -2.90
N PHE A 101 -13.17 1.72 -2.69
CA PHE A 101 -14.62 1.94 -2.70
C PHE A 101 -15.24 1.61 -4.04
N LEU A 102 -14.61 1.99 -5.16
CA LEU A 102 -15.14 1.66 -6.49
C LEU A 102 -15.26 0.15 -6.71
N ALA A 103 -14.32 -0.65 -6.19
CA ALA A 103 -14.32 -2.09 -6.36
C ALA A 103 -15.27 -2.83 -5.38
N PHE A 104 -15.37 -2.37 -4.13
CA PHE A 104 -16.08 -3.09 -3.07
C PHE A 104 -17.49 -2.55 -2.81
N LEU A 105 -17.72 -1.23 -2.93
CA LEU A 105 -19.02 -0.63 -2.65
C LEU A 105 -20.17 -1.18 -3.53
N PRO A 106 -19.99 -1.42 -4.85
CA PRO A 106 -21.05 -2.00 -5.68
C PRO A 106 -21.47 -3.40 -5.23
N GLN A 107 -20.57 -4.16 -4.59
CA GLN A 107 -20.84 -5.52 -4.13
C GLN A 107 -21.83 -5.57 -2.96
N PHE A 108 -22.03 -4.45 -2.25
CA PHE A 108 -22.95 -4.35 -1.12
C PHE A 108 -24.36 -3.87 -1.51
N ILE A 109 -24.61 -3.61 -2.79
CA ILE A 109 -25.91 -3.14 -3.28
C ILE A 109 -26.65 -4.30 -3.93
N ALA A 110 -27.95 -4.39 -3.65
CA ALA A 110 -28.80 -5.41 -4.26
C ALA A 110 -28.87 -5.21 -5.78
N ALA A 111 -28.74 -6.28 -6.55
CA ALA A 111 -28.72 -6.22 -8.02
C ALA A 111 -30.01 -5.65 -8.66
N ARG A 112 -31.10 -5.49 -7.90
CA ARG A 112 -32.40 -4.94 -8.36
C ARG A 112 -32.77 -3.62 -7.69
N ASP A 113 -31.80 -2.91 -7.12
CA ASP A 113 -32.06 -1.65 -6.45
C ASP A 113 -32.54 -0.58 -7.45
N VAL A 114 -33.57 0.19 -7.08
CA VAL A 114 -34.21 1.18 -7.97
C VAL A 114 -33.32 2.42 -8.12
N HIS A 115 -32.50 2.71 -7.10
CA HIS A 115 -31.59 3.87 -7.05
C HIS A 115 -30.19 3.49 -6.54
N PRO A 116 -29.40 2.71 -7.30
CA PRO A 116 -28.13 2.16 -6.84
C PRO A 116 -27.11 3.24 -6.42
N THR A 117 -27.07 4.39 -7.12
CA THR A 117 -26.17 5.50 -6.79
C THR A 117 -26.50 6.14 -5.44
N GLN A 118 -27.77 6.19 -5.05
CA GLN A 118 -28.17 6.74 -3.75
C GLN A 118 -27.77 5.77 -2.62
N SER A 119 -28.00 4.47 -2.80
CA SER A 119 -27.56 3.44 -1.87
C SER A 119 -26.04 3.44 -1.69
N MET A 120 -25.27 3.64 -2.77
CA MET A 120 -23.81 3.85 -2.71
C MET A 120 -23.43 5.03 -1.82
N LEU A 121 -24.05 6.19 -2.03
CA LEU A 121 -23.73 7.40 -1.27
C LEU A 121 -24.07 7.23 0.21
N ILE A 122 -25.21 6.62 0.53
CA ILE A 122 -25.62 6.34 1.92
C ILE A 122 -24.64 5.39 2.59
N LEU A 123 -24.30 4.28 1.94
CA LEU A 123 -23.37 3.29 2.50
C LEU A 123 -21.97 3.88 2.70
N SER A 124 -21.51 4.70 1.75
CA SER A 124 -20.24 5.43 1.85
C SER A 124 -20.26 6.42 3.01
N ALA A 125 -21.36 7.15 3.21
CA ALA A 125 -21.52 8.08 4.31
C ALA A 125 -21.52 7.37 5.68
N ILE A 126 -22.20 6.23 5.80
CA ILE A 126 -22.19 5.40 7.01
C ILE A 126 -20.77 4.91 7.29
N PHE A 127 -20.08 4.36 6.30
CA PHE A 127 -18.70 3.90 6.44
C PHE A 127 -17.76 5.05 6.86
N ALA A 128 -17.90 6.23 6.24
CA ALA A 128 -17.13 7.41 6.58
C ALA A 128 -17.37 7.86 8.03
N ALA A 129 -18.63 7.86 8.48
CA ALA A 129 -19.00 8.20 9.86
C ALA A 129 -18.42 7.20 10.87
N MET A 130 -18.50 5.90 10.59
CA MET A 130 -17.88 4.86 11.43
C MET A 130 -16.36 5.01 11.48
N THR A 131 -15.72 5.22 10.33
CA THR A 131 -14.27 5.42 10.23
C THR A 131 -13.84 6.66 11.01
N PHE A 132 -14.59 7.75 10.88
CA PHE A 132 -14.35 8.97 11.65
C PHE A 132 -14.45 8.70 13.15
N ALA A 133 -15.51 8.05 13.62
CA ALA A 133 -15.67 7.73 15.05
C ALA A 133 -14.52 6.89 15.60
N VAL A 134 -14.11 5.84 14.87
CA VAL A 134 -12.99 4.97 15.26
C VAL A 134 -11.68 5.74 15.29
N PHE A 135 -11.39 6.56 14.28
CA PHE A 135 -10.16 7.36 14.24
C PHE A 135 -10.15 8.51 15.25
N SER A 136 -11.29 9.13 15.55
CA SER A 136 -11.39 10.10 16.65
C SER A 136 -11.08 9.44 17.99
N LEU A 137 -11.63 8.24 18.24
CA LEU A 137 -11.34 7.48 19.46
C LEU A 137 -9.85 7.13 19.54
N TYR A 138 -9.28 6.62 18.46
CA TYR A 138 -7.84 6.32 18.39
C TYR A 138 -6.99 7.58 18.61
N GLY A 139 -7.38 8.72 18.05
CA GLY A 139 -6.70 10.00 18.23
C GLY A 139 -6.73 10.50 19.68
N ILE A 140 -7.86 10.35 20.37
CA ILE A 140 -7.98 10.69 21.80
C ILE A 140 -7.04 9.82 22.64
N PHE A 141 -7.06 8.51 22.44
CA PHE A 141 -6.15 7.59 23.14
C PHE A 141 -4.69 7.87 22.81
N ALA A 142 -4.37 8.12 21.53
CA ALA A 142 -3.03 8.47 21.10
C ALA A 142 -2.55 9.77 21.73
N SER A 143 -3.41 10.79 21.87
CA SER A 143 -3.08 12.04 22.54
C SER A 143 -2.77 11.81 24.03
N ALA A 144 -3.60 11.04 24.73
CA ALA A 144 -3.37 10.68 26.13
C ALA A 144 -2.03 9.94 26.32
N VAL A 145 -1.74 8.96 25.46
CA VAL A 145 -0.50 8.17 25.51
C VAL A 145 0.71 9.00 25.07
N SER A 146 0.56 9.90 24.10
CA SER A 146 1.66 10.70 23.57
C SER A 146 2.31 11.57 24.64
N HIS A 147 1.53 12.10 25.60
CA HIS A 147 2.07 12.90 26.70
C HIS A 147 3.07 12.11 27.55
N SER A 148 2.81 10.82 27.79
CA SER A 148 3.70 9.95 28.56
C SER A 148 4.85 9.36 27.73
N VAL A 149 4.62 9.11 26.43
CA VAL A 149 5.60 8.48 25.53
C VAL A 149 6.64 9.48 25.02
N LEU A 150 6.23 10.68 24.63
CA LEU A 150 7.11 11.68 24.03
C LEU A 150 8.18 12.19 25.01
N GLY A 151 7.88 12.17 26.32
CA GLY A 151 8.84 12.57 27.36
C GLY A 151 9.87 11.49 27.74
N ASN A 152 9.67 10.23 27.33
CA ASN A 152 10.53 9.11 27.77
C ASN A 152 11.37 8.54 26.63
N HIS A 153 12.66 8.89 26.62
CA HIS A 153 13.62 8.44 25.61
C HIS A 153 13.72 6.91 25.48
N ARG A 154 13.52 6.16 26.57
CA ARG A 154 13.57 4.69 26.55
C ARG A 154 12.39 4.10 25.78
N VAL A 155 11.19 4.62 25.99
CA VAL A 155 9.97 4.17 25.29
C VAL A 155 10.04 4.51 23.81
N MET A 156 10.46 5.74 23.49
CA MET A 156 10.63 6.17 22.10
C MET A 156 11.68 5.30 21.37
N THR A 157 12.76 4.92 22.05
CA THR A 157 13.75 3.98 21.51
C THR A 157 13.16 2.58 21.31
N GLY A 158 12.37 2.07 22.26
CA GLY A 158 11.66 0.80 22.13
C GLY A 158 10.73 0.76 20.92
N ILE A 159 9.95 1.83 20.71
CA ILE A 159 9.07 1.97 19.53
C ILE A 159 9.88 1.94 18.23
N ARG A 160 11.00 2.69 18.15
CA ARG A 160 11.87 2.70 16.96
C ARG A 160 12.40 1.31 16.62
N TRP A 161 12.86 0.58 17.64
CA TRP A 161 13.32 -0.80 17.47
C TRP A 161 12.18 -1.71 17.03
N GLY A 162 10.97 -1.55 17.59
CA GLY A 162 9.80 -2.30 17.17
C GLY A 162 9.43 -2.07 15.70
N VAL A 163 9.41 -0.81 15.26
CA VAL A 163 9.13 -0.46 13.85
C VAL A 163 10.21 -0.99 12.91
N ALA A 164 11.49 -0.82 13.27
CA ALA A 164 12.60 -1.34 12.47
C ALA A 164 12.57 -2.87 12.38
N LEU A 165 12.23 -3.55 13.48
CA LEU A 165 12.09 -5.00 13.51
C LEU A 165 10.91 -5.45 12.63
N ALA A 166 9.78 -4.73 12.65
CA ALA A 166 8.65 -5.02 11.78
C ALA A 166 9.03 -4.90 10.29
N PHE A 167 9.69 -3.79 9.89
CA PHE A 167 10.16 -3.64 8.49
C PHE A 167 11.16 -4.73 8.10
N THR A 168 12.08 -5.08 9.01
CA THR A 168 13.06 -6.15 8.78
C THR A 168 12.38 -7.51 8.64
N ALA A 169 11.42 -7.82 9.50
CA ALA A 169 10.68 -9.09 9.45
C ALA A 169 9.85 -9.22 8.17
N VAL A 170 9.17 -8.15 7.75
CA VAL A 170 8.44 -8.13 6.48
C VAL A 170 9.41 -8.24 5.30
N GLY A 171 10.56 -7.56 5.34
CA GLY A 171 11.60 -7.63 4.31
C GLY A 171 12.20 -9.03 4.17
N ILE A 172 12.51 -9.69 5.29
CA ILE A 172 13.00 -11.08 5.32
C ILE A 172 11.93 -12.03 4.77
N ARG A 173 10.67 -11.90 5.22
CA ARG A 173 9.57 -12.72 4.70
C ARG A 173 9.41 -12.53 3.20
N LEU A 174 9.51 -11.31 2.71
CA LEU A 174 9.46 -11.01 1.28
C LEU A 174 10.65 -11.65 0.55
N ALA A 175 11.87 -11.57 1.10
CA ALA A 175 13.06 -12.19 0.53
C ALA A 175 12.92 -13.72 0.40
N MET A 176 12.34 -14.37 1.41
CA MET A 176 12.05 -15.81 1.38
C MET A 176 11.05 -16.21 0.28
N THR A 177 10.18 -15.28 -0.16
CA THR A 177 9.26 -15.52 -1.27
C THR A 177 9.88 -15.30 -2.65
N VAL A 178 11.11 -14.78 -2.73
CA VAL A 178 11.83 -14.56 -4.01
C VAL A 178 12.67 -15.78 -4.41
N GLN A 179 12.85 -16.75 -3.52
CA GLN A 179 13.48 -18.05 -3.80
C GLN A 179 12.47 -19.02 -4.39
#